data_AF-A0A259HXB9-F1
#
_entry.id   AF-A0A259HXB9-F1
#
_cell.length_a   1.000
_cell.length_b   1.000
_cell.length_c   1.000
_cell.angle_alpha   90.00
_cell.angle_beta   90.00
_cell.angle_gamma   90.00
#
_symmetry.space_group_name_H-M   'P 1'
#
loop_
_entity.id
_entity.type
_entity.pdbx_description
1 polymer ?
#
loop_
_entity_poly.entity_id
_entity_poly.type
_entity_poly.pdbx_seq_one_letter_code
_entity_poly.pdbx_strand_id
1 'polypeptide(L)'
;TAAMVGNFAAGGAAINALAGAAGLDLRVIALDLDRPTADFTIAAAMDETECLAALAAGAAVVEPGLHLLVVGEMGIGNSTAAAALCARSYGGSPAQWAGPGTGVDAGGIARKVAVVERALAFHADAPDTPFEILRRLGGREIAGVAGAVLEARRLRIPVVLDGFISCAALAPLAAAVPAITDHCLAGHCSAEPGHIRLLEHLGLDPLLSLGMRLGEGSGAALAVSVIRAALATHNGMATFAQAGVADGL
;
A
#
# COMPACT_ATOMS: atom_id res chain seq x y z
N THR A 1 3.30 -16.28 5.98
CA THR A 1 3.99 -14.99 6.23
C THR A 1 5.42 -15.20 6.69
N ALA A 2 5.67 -15.84 7.84
CA ALA A 2 7.02 -16.01 8.39
C ALA A 2 8.07 -16.58 7.41
N ALA A 3 7.70 -17.58 6.60
CA ALA A 3 8.60 -18.14 5.57
C ALA A 3 9.06 -17.10 4.53
N MET A 4 8.16 -16.22 4.08
CA MET A 4 8.52 -15.14 3.15
C MET A 4 9.37 -14.06 3.82
N VAL A 5 9.13 -13.76 5.09
CA VAL A 5 10.02 -12.87 5.86
C VAL A 5 11.43 -13.45 5.96
N GLY A 6 11.55 -14.76 6.18
CA GLY A 6 12.84 -15.47 6.10
C GLY A 6 13.47 -15.37 4.70
N ASN A 7 12.67 -15.46 3.64
CA ASN A 7 13.16 -15.29 2.26
C ASN A 7 13.64 -13.85 1.98
N PHE A 8 12.97 -12.82 2.52
CA PHE A 8 13.45 -11.43 2.43
C PHE A 8 14.81 -11.27 3.11
N ALA A 9 14.99 -11.84 4.30
CA ALA A 9 16.25 -11.81 5.02
C ALA A 9 17.37 -12.56 4.28
N ALA A 10 17.03 -13.63 3.55
CA ALA A 10 17.96 -14.40 2.73
C ALA A 10 18.27 -13.74 1.36
N GLY A 11 17.63 -12.62 1.02
CA GLY A 11 17.85 -11.95 -0.27
C GLY A 11 17.13 -12.61 -1.46
N GLY A 12 16.23 -13.56 -1.22
CA GLY A 12 15.69 -14.45 -2.25
C GLY A 12 14.34 -14.05 -2.83
N ALA A 13 13.73 -12.95 -2.40
CA ALA A 13 12.44 -12.52 -2.93
C ALA A 13 12.57 -11.53 -4.09
N ALA A 14 11.45 -11.31 -4.81
CA ALA A 14 11.42 -10.37 -5.93
C ALA A 14 11.76 -8.94 -5.48
N ILE A 15 11.25 -8.52 -4.31
CA ILE A 15 11.56 -7.19 -3.77
C ILE A 15 13.06 -7.01 -3.49
N ASN A 16 13.80 -8.05 -3.08
CA ASN A 16 15.25 -7.95 -2.89
C ASN A 16 15.97 -7.61 -4.20
N ALA A 17 15.63 -8.32 -5.28
CA ALA A 17 16.22 -8.10 -6.60
C ALA A 17 15.83 -6.73 -7.17
N LEU A 18 14.55 -6.35 -7.07
CA LEU A 18 14.04 -5.09 -7.60
C LEU A 18 14.57 -3.88 -6.82
N ALA A 19 14.68 -3.96 -5.49
CA ALA A 19 15.29 -2.92 -4.68
C ALA A 19 16.75 -2.69 -5.08
N GLY A 20 17.52 -3.76 -5.25
CA GLY A 20 18.91 -3.68 -5.74
C GLY A 20 19.00 -3.01 -7.12
N ALA A 21 18.16 -3.44 -8.07
CA ALA A 21 18.12 -2.86 -9.42
C ALA A 21 17.70 -1.37 -9.44
N ALA A 22 16.82 -0.97 -8.53
CA ALA A 22 16.33 0.41 -8.40
C ALA A 22 17.23 1.31 -7.52
N GLY A 23 18.30 0.75 -6.93
CA GLY A 23 19.16 1.47 -5.99
C GLY A 23 18.40 1.91 -4.74
N LEU A 24 17.63 0.99 -4.15
CA LEU A 24 16.85 1.17 -2.93
C LEU A 24 17.44 0.31 -1.81
N ASP A 25 17.39 0.85 -0.59
CA ASP A 25 17.70 0.09 0.62
C ASP A 25 16.42 -0.60 1.14
N LEU A 26 16.44 -1.93 1.21
CA LEU A 26 15.30 -2.71 1.69
C LEU A 26 15.36 -2.88 3.22
N ARG A 27 14.30 -2.44 3.90
CA ARG A 27 14.08 -2.70 5.34
C ARG A 27 12.83 -3.58 5.51
N VAL A 28 12.97 -4.66 6.27
CA VAL A 28 11.87 -5.59 6.60
C VAL A 28 11.52 -5.45 8.07
N ILE A 29 10.27 -5.12 8.36
CA ILE A 29 9.79 -4.88 9.73
C ILE A 29 8.81 -5.99 10.09
N ALA A 30 9.22 -6.86 10.99
CA ALA A 30 8.35 -7.92 11.50
C ALA A 30 7.37 -7.36 12.54
N LEU A 31 6.07 -7.54 12.30
CA LEU A 31 5.00 -7.08 13.19
C LEU A 31 4.27 -8.29 13.79
N ASP A 32 4.83 -8.85 14.87
CA ASP A 32 4.26 -9.96 15.63
C ASP A 32 3.85 -11.17 14.76
N LEU A 33 4.84 -11.79 14.11
CA LEU A 33 4.63 -12.84 13.09
C LEU A 33 4.00 -14.13 13.63
N ASP A 34 4.18 -14.40 14.93
CA ASP A 34 3.73 -15.63 15.58
C ASP A 34 2.27 -15.53 16.05
N ARG A 35 1.73 -14.31 16.13
CA ARG A 35 0.37 -14.06 16.61
C ARG A 35 -0.43 -13.32 15.54
N PRO A 36 -1.33 -13.99 14.79
CA PRO A 36 -2.17 -13.30 13.82
C PRO A 36 -3.09 -12.28 14.51
N THR A 37 -3.65 -11.36 13.73
CA THR A 37 -4.78 -10.54 14.17
C THR A 37 -6.01 -11.41 14.42
N ALA A 38 -6.99 -10.89 15.17
CA ALA A 38 -8.25 -11.59 15.37
C ALA A 38 -9.08 -11.65 14.07
N ASP A 39 -9.98 -12.63 13.98
CA ASP A 39 -10.95 -12.71 12.88
C ASP A 39 -11.91 -11.52 12.95
N PHE A 40 -11.76 -10.59 12.01
CA PHE A 40 -12.56 -9.37 11.94
C PHE A 40 -14.05 -9.61 11.66
N THR A 41 -14.47 -10.85 11.37
CA THR A 41 -15.88 -11.19 11.17
C THR A 41 -16.64 -11.42 12.48
N ILE A 42 -15.94 -11.48 13.61
CA ILE A 42 -16.50 -11.74 14.95
C ILE A 42 -15.87 -10.90 16.07
N ALA A 43 -14.81 -10.15 15.79
CA ALA A 43 -14.13 -9.25 16.72
C ALA A 43 -13.48 -8.10 15.95
N ALA A 44 -12.87 -7.11 16.61
CA ALA A 44 -11.96 -6.20 15.93
C ALA A 44 -10.64 -6.92 15.61
N ALA A 45 -10.04 -6.72 14.43
CA ALA A 45 -8.77 -7.36 14.06
C ALA A 45 -7.64 -7.09 15.08
N MET A 46 -7.60 -5.87 15.61
CA MET A 46 -6.63 -5.43 16.62
C MET A 46 -7.36 -4.74 17.77
N ASP A 47 -6.82 -4.84 18.99
CA ASP A 47 -7.16 -3.88 20.03
C ASP A 47 -6.52 -2.50 19.75
N GLU A 48 -6.86 -1.51 20.57
CA GLU A 48 -6.38 -0.13 20.39
C GLU A 48 -4.85 -0.04 20.52
N THR A 49 -4.28 -0.75 21.50
CA THR A 49 -2.84 -0.72 21.77
C THR A 49 -2.06 -1.39 20.65
N GLU A 50 -2.57 -2.50 20.12
CA GLU A 50 -1.99 -3.21 18.99
C GLU A 50 -1.97 -2.37 17.70
N CYS A 51 -3.08 -1.70 17.39
CA CYS A 51 -3.17 -0.86 16.20
C CYS A 51 -2.23 0.36 16.32
N LEU A 52 -2.19 1.00 17.49
CA LEU A 52 -1.26 2.09 17.76
C LEU A 52 0.20 1.64 17.69
N ALA A 53 0.54 0.46 18.21
CA ALA A 53 1.88 -0.10 18.13
C ALA A 53 2.30 -0.38 16.68
N ALA A 54 1.39 -0.90 15.85
CA ALA A 54 1.66 -1.13 14.43
C ALA A 54 1.87 0.20 13.67
N LEU A 55 1.03 1.20 13.90
CA LEU A 55 1.19 2.55 13.35
C LEU A 55 2.54 3.15 13.77
N ALA A 56 2.89 3.06 15.05
CA ALA A 56 4.15 3.59 15.58
C ALA A 56 5.36 2.86 15.00
N ALA A 57 5.30 1.54 14.80
CA ALA A 57 6.36 0.77 14.16
C ALA A 57 6.58 1.20 12.71
N GLY A 58 5.49 1.49 11.98
CA GLY A 58 5.55 2.08 10.64
C GLY A 58 6.13 3.48 10.62
N ALA A 59 5.71 4.36 11.54
CA ALA A 59 6.24 5.70 11.63
C ALA A 59 7.75 5.70 11.95
N ALA A 60 8.19 4.81 12.85
CA ALA A 60 9.58 4.76 13.33
C ALA A 60 10.61 4.39 12.25
N VAL A 61 10.20 3.89 11.08
CA VAL A 61 11.14 3.60 9.97
C VAL A 61 11.43 4.80 9.10
N VAL A 62 10.63 5.86 9.22
CA VAL A 62 10.75 7.05 8.38
C VAL A 62 11.63 8.06 9.09
N GLU A 63 12.88 8.13 8.66
CA GLU A 63 13.90 8.97 9.25
C GLU A 63 14.01 10.32 8.51
N PRO A 64 14.32 11.43 9.21
CA PRO A 64 14.61 12.70 8.57
C PRO A 64 15.75 12.56 7.55
N GLY A 65 15.58 13.15 6.37
CA GLY A 65 16.59 13.11 5.30
C GLY A 65 16.38 12.01 4.25
N LEU A 66 15.39 11.12 4.41
CA LEU A 66 14.95 10.26 3.32
C LEU A 66 14.44 11.10 2.14
N HIS A 67 14.91 10.80 0.94
CA HIS A 67 14.47 11.49 -0.28
C HIS A 67 13.16 10.94 -0.84
N LEU A 68 12.89 9.66 -0.60
CA LEU A 68 11.75 8.92 -1.12
C LEU A 68 11.50 7.71 -0.22
N LEU A 69 10.24 7.45 0.12
CA LEU A 69 9.82 6.21 0.78
C LEU A 69 9.13 5.30 -0.23
N VAL A 70 9.49 4.02 -0.25
CA VAL A 70 8.75 2.98 -0.96
C VAL A 70 8.09 2.09 0.07
N VAL A 71 6.78 1.89 -0.03
CA VAL A 71 6.05 1.02 0.91
C VAL A 71 5.63 -0.28 0.25
N GLY A 72 5.71 -1.34 1.03
CA GLY A 72 5.30 -2.68 0.66
C GLY A 72 4.74 -3.40 1.88
N GLU A 73 4.12 -4.55 1.64
CA GLU A 73 3.49 -5.35 2.67
C GLU A 73 3.72 -6.84 2.42
N MET A 74 3.52 -7.65 3.46
CA MET A 74 3.49 -9.10 3.34
C MET A 74 2.56 -9.67 4.40
N GLY A 75 1.40 -10.16 3.99
CA GLY A 75 0.43 -10.81 4.86
C GLY A 75 -0.41 -11.83 4.09
N ILE A 76 -0.54 -13.05 4.61
CA ILE A 76 -1.44 -14.03 3.99
C ILE A 76 -2.89 -13.66 4.34
N GLY A 77 -3.73 -13.48 3.31
CA GLY A 77 -5.15 -13.19 3.46
C GLY A 77 -5.50 -11.69 3.50
N ASN A 78 -4.52 -10.81 3.50
CA ASN A 78 -4.73 -9.38 3.66
C ASN A 78 -5.36 -8.66 2.47
N SER A 79 -5.40 -9.26 1.28
CA SER A 79 -6.26 -8.76 0.18
C SER A 79 -7.75 -8.70 0.58
N THR A 80 -8.20 -9.57 1.51
CA THR A 80 -9.55 -9.51 2.07
C THR A 80 -9.71 -8.34 3.04
N ALA A 81 -8.71 -8.09 3.88
CA ALA A 81 -8.67 -6.93 4.78
C ALA A 81 -8.66 -5.62 3.98
N ALA A 82 -7.81 -5.53 2.94
CA ALA A 82 -7.76 -4.40 2.02
C ALA A 82 -9.12 -4.12 1.36
N ALA A 83 -9.81 -5.17 0.89
CA ALA A 83 -11.16 -5.04 0.35
C ALA A 83 -12.18 -4.53 1.38
N ALA A 84 -12.11 -5.02 2.63
CA ALA A 84 -12.97 -4.56 3.71
C ALA A 84 -12.74 -3.09 4.09
N LEU A 85 -11.47 -2.66 4.14
CA LEU A 85 -11.10 -1.25 4.38
C LEU A 85 -11.66 -0.33 3.30
N CYS A 86 -11.50 -0.70 2.03
CA CYS A 86 -12.01 0.09 0.91
C CYS A 86 -13.54 0.14 0.94
N ALA A 87 -14.21 -1.00 1.15
CA ALA A 87 -15.66 -1.08 1.21
C ALA A 87 -16.24 -0.25 2.37
N ARG A 88 -15.61 -0.27 3.55
CA ARG A 88 -16.05 0.55 4.68
C ARG A 88 -15.83 2.05 4.45
N SER A 89 -14.74 2.41 3.78
CA SER A 89 -14.33 3.81 3.58
C SER A 89 -15.08 4.50 2.43
N TYR A 90 -15.37 3.78 1.35
CA TYR A 90 -15.94 4.35 0.12
C TYR A 90 -17.30 3.74 -0.27
N GLY A 91 -17.78 2.75 0.47
CA GLY A 91 -19.03 2.04 0.16
C GLY A 91 -18.90 1.11 -1.05
N GLY A 92 -20.04 0.87 -1.71
CA GLY A 92 -20.13 -0.09 -2.81
C GLY A 92 -20.26 -1.55 -2.32
N SER A 93 -20.51 -2.46 -3.27
CA SER A 93 -20.60 -3.88 -2.96
C SER A 93 -19.20 -4.46 -2.69
N PRO A 94 -19.03 -5.38 -1.73
CA PRO A 94 -17.73 -6.03 -1.49
C PRO A 94 -17.14 -6.73 -2.73
N ALA A 95 -17.98 -7.16 -3.68
CA ALA A 95 -17.56 -7.72 -4.96
C ALA A 95 -16.80 -6.72 -5.86
N GLN A 96 -16.96 -5.41 -5.66
CA GLN A 96 -16.20 -4.39 -6.39
C GLN A 96 -14.76 -4.25 -5.88
N TRP A 97 -14.49 -4.73 -4.66
CA TRP A 97 -13.20 -4.58 -3.98
C TRP A 97 -12.43 -5.90 -3.88
N ALA A 98 -13.12 -7.03 -3.81
CA ALA A 98 -12.51 -8.35 -3.66
C ALA A 98 -12.02 -8.92 -5.01
N GLY A 99 -10.72 -9.21 -5.09
CA GLY A 99 -10.08 -9.83 -6.25
C GLY A 99 -9.47 -11.22 -5.97
N PRO A 100 -8.80 -11.81 -6.98
CA PRO A 100 -8.15 -13.11 -6.88
C PRO A 100 -6.96 -13.11 -5.89
N GLY A 101 -6.37 -11.96 -5.55
CA GLY A 101 -5.18 -11.86 -4.70
C GLY A 101 -4.05 -12.75 -5.21
N THR A 102 -3.61 -13.71 -4.38
CA THR A 102 -2.57 -14.69 -4.71
C THR A 102 -2.97 -15.71 -5.80
N GLY A 103 -4.17 -15.60 -6.38
CA GLY A 103 -4.62 -16.43 -7.52
C GLY A 103 -5.77 -17.38 -7.17
N VAL A 104 -6.67 -16.98 -6.26
CA VAL A 104 -7.84 -17.80 -5.93
C VAL A 104 -8.83 -17.83 -7.10
N ASP A 105 -9.58 -18.94 -7.20
CA ASP A 105 -10.62 -19.13 -8.21
C ASP A 105 -11.90 -18.32 -7.88
N ALA A 106 -12.91 -18.41 -8.75
CA ALA A 106 -14.18 -17.72 -8.57
C ALA A 106 -14.86 -18.08 -7.22
N GLY A 107 -14.74 -19.33 -6.77
CA GLY A 107 -15.24 -19.76 -5.46
C GLY A 107 -14.47 -19.10 -4.30
N GLY A 108 -13.16 -18.93 -4.44
CA GLY A 108 -12.33 -18.18 -3.51
C GLY A 108 -12.69 -16.70 -3.44
N ILE A 109 -12.94 -16.06 -4.59
CA ILE A 109 -13.42 -14.67 -4.64
C ILE A 109 -14.79 -14.56 -3.94
N ALA A 110 -15.73 -15.45 -4.22
CA ALA A 110 -17.03 -15.46 -3.56
C ALA A 110 -16.93 -15.61 -2.03
N ARG A 111 -16.00 -16.45 -1.54
CA ARG A 111 -15.71 -16.55 -0.10
C ARG A 111 -15.15 -15.25 0.48
N LYS A 112 -14.24 -14.57 -0.22
CA LYS A 112 -13.74 -13.25 0.21
C LYS A 112 -14.86 -12.22 0.31
N VAL A 113 -15.73 -12.17 -0.71
CA VAL A 113 -16.91 -11.29 -0.72
C VAL A 113 -17.79 -11.54 0.50
N ALA A 114 -18.16 -12.79 0.77
CA ALA A 114 -18.98 -13.14 1.92
C ALA A 114 -18.30 -12.81 3.28
N VAL A 115 -16.97 -12.96 3.36
CA VAL A 115 -16.19 -12.57 4.56
C VAL A 115 -16.25 -11.05 4.77
N VAL A 116 -16.08 -10.26 3.71
CA VAL A 116 -16.17 -8.80 3.80
C VAL A 116 -17.59 -8.37 4.16
N GLU A 117 -18.62 -8.95 3.56
CA GLU A 117 -20.02 -8.67 3.90
C GLU A 117 -20.31 -8.93 5.39
N ARG A 118 -19.87 -10.08 5.90
CA ARG A 118 -20.01 -10.43 7.32
C ARG A 118 -19.28 -9.44 8.23
N ALA A 119 -18.07 -9.04 7.87
CA ALA A 119 -17.28 -8.08 8.64
C ALA A 119 -17.94 -6.70 8.71
N LEU A 120 -18.42 -6.21 7.57
CA LEU A 120 -19.14 -4.92 7.50
C LEU A 120 -20.43 -4.96 8.31
N ALA A 121 -21.18 -6.07 8.26
CA ALA A 121 -22.38 -6.24 9.07
C ALA A 121 -22.07 -6.30 10.58
N PHE A 122 -21.03 -7.04 10.97
CA PHE A 122 -20.60 -7.14 12.36
C PHE A 122 -20.14 -5.79 12.95
N HIS A 123 -19.54 -4.93 12.12
CA HIS A 123 -19.05 -3.62 12.52
C HIS A 123 -19.96 -2.45 12.14
N ALA A 124 -21.24 -2.70 11.81
CA ALA A 124 -22.16 -1.67 11.33
C ALA A 124 -22.32 -0.49 12.31
N ASP A 125 -22.40 -0.78 13.61
CA ASP A 125 -22.57 0.23 14.67
C ASP A 125 -21.23 0.75 15.24
N ALA A 126 -20.10 0.36 14.65
CA ALA A 126 -18.78 0.82 15.09
C ALA A 126 -18.56 2.30 14.69
N PRO A 127 -17.77 3.06 15.48
CA PRO A 127 -17.46 4.44 15.14
C PRO A 127 -16.79 4.55 13.76
N ASP A 128 -17.26 5.51 12.97
CA ASP A 128 -16.81 5.73 11.60
C ASP A 128 -15.61 6.68 11.56
N THR A 129 -14.51 6.29 12.22
CA THR A 129 -13.27 7.07 12.24
C THR A 129 -12.17 6.31 11.50
N PRO A 130 -11.19 7.01 10.87
CA PRO A 130 -10.11 6.33 10.16
C PRO A 130 -9.37 5.30 11.00
N PHE A 131 -9.13 5.63 12.28
CA PHE A 131 -8.49 4.73 13.23
C PHE A 131 -9.36 3.49 13.52
N GLU A 132 -10.66 3.66 13.79
CA GLU A 132 -11.53 2.53 14.10
C GLU A 132 -11.74 1.60 12.90
N ILE A 133 -11.83 2.14 11.68
CA ILE A 133 -11.90 1.34 10.46
C ILE A 133 -10.62 0.52 10.29
N LEU A 134 -9.45 1.16 10.40
CA LEU A 134 -8.15 0.50 10.27
C LEU A 134 -7.94 -0.58 11.33
N ARG A 135 -8.26 -0.27 12.60
CA ARG A 135 -8.13 -1.18 13.74
C ARG A 135 -9.03 -2.41 13.62
N ARG A 136 -10.26 -2.22 13.15
CA ARG A 136 -11.27 -3.29 13.11
C ARG A 136 -11.12 -4.19 11.91
N LEU A 137 -10.86 -3.63 10.73
CA LEU A 137 -10.90 -4.34 9.44
C LEU A 137 -9.51 -4.59 8.82
N GLY A 138 -8.47 -3.94 9.34
CA GLY A 138 -7.11 -4.02 8.79
C GLY A 138 -6.28 -5.19 9.32
N GLY A 139 -4.97 -5.08 9.11
CA GLY A 139 -3.92 -5.95 9.65
C GLY A 139 -2.77 -5.12 10.18
N ARG A 140 -1.85 -5.73 10.95
CA ARG A 140 -0.71 -4.99 11.53
C ARG A 140 0.20 -4.43 10.43
N GLU A 141 0.41 -5.16 9.35
CA GLU A 141 1.18 -4.71 8.19
C GLU A 141 0.52 -3.52 7.47
N ILE A 142 -0.82 -3.54 7.33
CA ILE A 142 -1.57 -2.43 6.73
C ILE A 142 -1.49 -1.19 7.63
N ALA A 143 -1.65 -1.37 8.94
CA ALA A 143 -1.48 -0.28 9.91
C ALA A 143 -0.04 0.26 9.93
N GLY A 144 0.96 -0.60 9.77
CA GLY A 144 2.36 -0.21 9.61
C GLY A 144 2.58 0.66 8.36
N VAL A 145 2.01 0.28 7.21
CA VAL A 145 2.08 1.10 5.99
C VAL A 145 1.41 2.47 6.21
N ALA A 146 0.23 2.51 6.83
CA ALA A 146 -0.46 3.75 7.15
C ALA A 146 0.39 4.66 8.06
N GLY A 147 1.02 4.09 9.09
CA GLY A 147 1.91 4.81 10.00
C GLY A 147 3.14 5.40 9.31
N ALA A 148 3.76 4.63 8.41
CA ALA A 148 4.89 5.11 7.62
C ALA A 148 4.50 6.27 6.70
N VAL A 149 3.34 6.19 6.03
CA VAL A 149 2.86 7.28 5.17
C VAL A 149 2.52 8.53 5.97
N LEU A 150 1.89 8.40 7.15
CA LEU A 150 1.61 9.53 8.02
C LEU A 150 2.88 10.27 8.45
N GLU A 151 3.92 9.54 8.83
CA GLU A 151 5.19 10.13 9.22
C GLU A 151 5.94 10.74 8.03
N ALA A 152 5.90 10.10 6.86
CA ALA A 152 6.43 10.65 5.62
C ALA A 152 5.76 11.98 5.27
N ARG A 153 4.43 12.09 5.43
CA ARG A 153 3.71 13.35 5.25
C ARG A 153 4.21 14.42 6.23
N ARG A 154 4.36 14.08 7.51
CA ARG A 154 4.86 14.99 8.56
C ARG A 154 6.25 15.53 8.22
N LEU A 155 7.10 14.69 7.64
CA LEU A 155 8.47 15.02 7.22
C LEU A 155 8.59 15.56 5.79
N ARG A 156 7.47 15.66 5.04
CA ARG A 156 7.41 16.06 3.63
C ARG A 156 8.24 15.17 2.69
N ILE A 157 8.28 13.88 2.99
CA ILE A 157 8.96 12.87 2.18
C ILE A 157 7.95 12.28 1.19
N PRO A 158 8.21 12.29 -0.13
CA PRO A 158 7.32 11.65 -1.08
C PRO A 158 7.28 10.13 -0.89
N VAL A 159 6.12 9.52 -1.11
CA VAL A 159 5.90 8.07 -0.94
C VAL A 159 5.49 7.44 -2.27
N VAL A 160 6.12 6.32 -2.66
CA VAL A 160 5.64 5.48 -3.76
C VAL A 160 4.85 4.32 -3.17
N LEU A 161 3.55 4.31 -3.48
CA LEU A 161 2.63 3.23 -3.13
C LEU A 161 2.76 2.10 -4.15
N ASP A 162 2.64 0.86 -3.69
CA ASP A 162 2.75 -0.34 -4.50
C ASP A 162 1.41 -0.77 -5.09
N GLY A 163 0.89 -1.93 -4.67
CA GLY A 163 -0.35 -2.49 -5.15
C GLY A 163 -1.57 -2.13 -4.30
N PHE A 164 -2.64 -2.89 -4.53
CA PHE A 164 -3.94 -2.69 -3.91
C PHE A 164 -3.87 -2.58 -2.38
N ILE A 165 -3.09 -3.44 -1.71
CA ILE A 165 -3.05 -3.51 -0.25
C ILE A 165 -2.35 -2.28 0.35
N SER A 166 -1.21 -1.85 -0.23
CA SER A 166 -0.52 -0.63 0.23
C SER A 166 -1.37 0.63 0.03
N CYS A 167 -2.12 0.71 -1.08
CA CYS A 167 -3.06 1.79 -1.31
C CYS A 167 -4.24 1.72 -0.33
N ALA A 168 -4.76 0.53 -0.05
CA ALA A 168 -5.91 0.33 0.85
C ALA A 168 -5.59 0.71 2.30
N ALA A 169 -4.31 0.69 2.70
CA ALA A 169 -3.85 1.22 3.99
C ALA A 169 -4.23 2.70 4.19
N LEU A 170 -4.36 3.46 3.10
CA LEU A 170 -4.73 4.87 3.12
C LEU A 170 -6.23 5.11 2.95
N ALA A 171 -7.03 4.11 2.58
CA ALA A 171 -8.45 4.30 2.28
C ALA A 171 -9.23 4.99 3.43
N PRO A 172 -9.09 4.58 4.71
CA PRO A 172 -9.80 5.27 5.79
C PRO A 172 -9.30 6.70 6.00
N LEU A 173 -7.99 6.93 5.84
CA LEU A 173 -7.36 8.24 6.03
C LEU A 173 -7.77 9.20 4.91
N ALA A 174 -7.73 8.75 3.65
CA ALA A 174 -8.05 9.54 2.47
C ALA A 174 -9.55 9.80 2.32
N ALA A 175 -10.41 8.90 2.80
CA ALA A 175 -11.85 9.17 2.91
C ALA A 175 -12.15 10.34 3.87
N ALA A 176 -11.40 10.45 4.97
CA ALA A 176 -11.58 11.54 5.94
C ALA A 176 -10.81 12.83 5.56
N VAL A 177 -9.60 12.70 5.01
CA VAL A 177 -8.71 13.80 4.64
C VAL A 177 -8.09 13.48 3.28
N PRO A 178 -8.76 13.83 2.15
CA PRO A 178 -8.29 13.49 0.80
C PRO A 178 -6.87 13.95 0.51
N ALA A 179 -6.48 15.12 1.05
CA ALA A 179 -5.15 15.68 0.90
C ALA A 179 -4.04 14.77 1.45
N ILE A 180 -4.32 13.71 2.23
CA ILE A 180 -3.28 12.81 2.76
C ILE A 180 -2.44 12.19 1.64
N THR A 181 -2.99 12.00 0.44
CA THR A 181 -2.28 11.40 -0.71
C THR A 181 -1.50 12.40 -1.57
N ASP A 182 -1.54 13.71 -1.33
CA ASP A 182 -0.83 14.71 -2.17
C ASP A 182 0.70 14.50 -2.27
N HIS A 183 1.28 13.81 -1.29
CA HIS A 183 2.70 13.47 -1.24
C HIS A 183 2.99 12.04 -1.73
N CYS A 184 1.98 11.34 -2.25
CA CYS A 184 2.07 9.97 -2.72
C CYS A 184 2.10 9.91 -4.26
N LEU A 185 2.80 8.91 -4.77
CA LEU A 185 2.78 8.47 -6.16
C LEU A 185 2.25 7.03 -6.18
N ALA A 186 1.35 6.73 -7.11
CA ALA A 186 0.99 5.34 -7.37
C ALA A 186 2.05 4.71 -8.27
N GLY A 187 2.85 3.79 -7.72
CA GLY A 187 3.92 3.12 -8.45
C GLY A 187 3.37 2.28 -9.61
N HIS A 188 2.30 1.52 -9.37
CA HIS A 188 1.62 0.80 -10.42
C HIS A 188 0.13 0.57 -10.15
N CYS A 189 -0.64 0.29 -11.21
CA CYS A 189 -1.93 -0.36 -11.09
C CYS A 189 -1.69 -1.88 -11.04
N SER A 190 -2.18 -2.52 -9.97
CA SER A 190 -2.13 -3.97 -9.85
C SER A 190 -3.26 -4.62 -10.65
N ALA A 191 -3.15 -5.94 -10.88
CA ALA A 191 -4.20 -6.73 -11.50
C ALA A 191 -5.39 -7.04 -10.56
N GLU A 192 -5.40 -6.50 -9.33
CA GLU A 192 -6.57 -6.60 -8.46
C GLU A 192 -7.67 -5.66 -8.98
N PRO A 193 -8.90 -6.16 -9.28
CA PRO A 193 -9.94 -5.35 -9.90
C PRO A 193 -10.33 -4.10 -9.11
N GLY A 194 -10.26 -4.17 -7.78
CA GLY A 194 -10.57 -3.04 -6.90
C GLY A 194 -9.51 -1.93 -6.93
N HIS A 195 -8.32 -2.15 -7.48
CA HIS A 195 -7.23 -1.19 -7.36
C HIS A 195 -7.43 0.04 -8.24
N ILE A 196 -7.92 -0.10 -9.47
CA ILE A 196 -8.17 1.08 -10.32
C ILE A 196 -9.22 2.01 -9.70
N ARG A 197 -10.29 1.43 -9.14
CA ARG A 197 -11.31 2.17 -8.39
C ARG A 197 -10.71 2.86 -7.17
N LEU A 198 -9.84 2.17 -6.44
CA LEU A 198 -9.19 2.76 -5.28
C LEU A 198 -8.30 3.95 -5.70
N LEU A 199 -7.53 3.82 -6.77
CA LEU A 199 -6.70 4.91 -7.31
C LEU A 199 -7.53 6.14 -7.69
N GLU A 200 -8.71 5.95 -8.28
CA GLU A 200 -9.67 7.04 -8.54
C GLU A 200 -10.09 7.76 -7.25
N HIS A 201 -10.40 7.02 -6.18
CA HIS A 201 -10.73 7.62 -4.88
C HIS A 201 -9.55 8.31 -4.20
N LEU A 202 -8.33 7.83 -4.42
CA LEU A 202 -7.11 8.43 -3.89
C LEU A 202 -6.61 9.63 -4.72
N GLY A 203 -7.18 9.85 -5.91
CA GLY A 203 -6.76 10.90 -6.83
C GLY A 203 -5.36 10.66 -7.41
N LEU A 204 -4.98 9.41 -7.63
CA LEU A 204 -3.63 9.02 -8.05
C LEU A 204 -3.65 8.32 -9.41
N ASP A 205 -2.87 8.85 -10.36
CA ASP A 205 -2.59 8.17 -11.63
C ASP A 205 -1.38 7.24 -11.46
N PRO A 206 -1.49 5.94 -11.81
CA PRO A 206 -0.39 5.00 -11.67
C PRO A 206 0.69 5.21 -12.74
N LEU A 207 1.96 5.20 -12.34
CA LEU A 207 3.10 5.31 -13.26
C LEU A 207 3.21 4.10 -14.20
N LEU A 208 2.82 2.91 -13.73
CA LEU A 208 2.96 1.65 -14.45
C LEU A 208 1.64 0.87 -14.46
N SER A 209 1.36 0.14 -15.54
CA SER A 209 0.26 -0.84 -15.60
C SER A 209 0.76 -2.10 -16.32
N LEU A 210 1.29 -3.04 -15.53
CA LEU A 210 2.04 -4.20 -16.03
C LEU A 210 1.38 -5.55 -15.66
N GLY A 211 0.15 -5.53 -15.15
CA GLY A 211 -0.55 -6.75 -14.71
C GLY A 211 0.08 -7.41 -13.47
N MET A 212 0.89 -6.67 -12.70
CA MET A 212 1.55 -7.16 -11.48
C MET A 212 0.54 -7.35 -10.34
N ARG A 213 0.78 -8.34 -9.47
CA ARG A 213 -0.08 -8.66 -8.31
C ARG A 213 0.66 -9.39 -7.19
N LEU A 214 1.98 -9.19 -7.10
CA LEU A 214 2.79 -9.85 -6.08
C LEU A 214 2.65 -9.18 -4.71
N GLY A 215 2.63 -7.84 -4.68
CA GLY A 215 2.78 -7.05 -3.45
C GLY A 215 4.24 -6.81 -3.12
N GLU A 216 4.58 -6.82 -1.83
CA GLU A 216 5.95 -6.68 -1.31
C GLU A 216 6.64 -5.33 -1.58
N GLY A 217 5.97 -4.37 -2.25
CA GLY A 217 6.63 -3.14 -2.72
C GLY A 217 7.22 -3.27 -4.12
N SER A 218 6.97 -4.39 -4.82
CA SER A 218 7.67 -4.74 -6.06
C SER A 218 7.36 -3.81 -7.24
N GLY A 219 6.09 -3.43 -7.44
CA GLY A 219 5.68 -2.48 -8.47
C GLY A 219 6.13 -1.05 -8.15
N ALA A 220 6.08 -0.66 -6.87
CA ALA A 220 6.64 0.61 -6.43
C ALA A 220 8.16 0.69 -6.64
N ALA A 221 8.91 -0.36 -6.30
CA ALA A 221 10.35 -0.42 -6.55
C ALA A 221 10.68 -0.29 -8.05
N LEU A 222 9.91 -0.95 -8.92
CA LEU A 222 10.08 -0.79 -10.37
C LEU A 222 9.79 0.65 -10.84
N ALA A 223 8.75 1.28 -10.29
CA ALA A 223 8.41 2.67 -10.60
C ALA A 223 9.52 3.66 -10.20
N VAL A 224 10.33 3.34 -9.19
CA VAL A 224 11.51 4.15 -8.83
C VAL A 224 12.51 4.25 -9.98
N SER A 225 12.68 3.23 -10.81
CA SER A 225 13.53 3.32 -12.00
C SER A 225 13.04 4.39 -12.98
N VAL A 226 11.72 4.52 -13.15
CA VAL A 226 11.11 5.57 -13.98
C VAL A 226 11.31 6.95 -13.34
N ILE A 227 11.10 7.06 -12.03
CA ILE A 227 11.30 8.31 -11.27
C ILE A 227 12.76 8.77 -11.39
N ARG A 228 13.73 7.86 -11.21
CA ARG A 228 15.16 8.17 -11.37
C ARG A 228 15.50 8.60 -12.79
N ALA A 229 14.91 7.98 -13.82
CA ALA A 229 15.09 8.39 -15.21
C ALA A 229 14.54 9.81 -15.45
N ALA A 230 13.38 10.14 -14.88
CA ALA A 230 12.82 11.49 -14.95
C ALA A 230 13.74 12.52 -14.27
N LEU A 231 14.27 12.21 -13.09
CA LEU A 231 15.24 13.07 -12.38
C LEU A 231 16.55 13.22 -13.15
N ALA A 232 17.08 12.15 -13.73
CA ALA A 232 18.28 12.21 -14.55
C ALA A 232 18.09 13.10 -15.79
N THR A 233 16.92 13.00 -16.43
CA THR A 233 16.54 13.86 -17.56
C THR A 233 16.45 15.32 -17.11
N HIS A 234 15.76 15.58 -15.99
CA HIS A 234 15.61 16.93 -15.47
C HIS A 234 16.96 17.59 -15.11
N ASN A 235 17.86 16.84 -14.47
CA ASN A 235 19.12 17.37 -13.96
C ASN A 235 20.25 17.41 -15.01
N GLY A 236 20.20 16.52 -16.01
CA GLY A 236 21.30 16.29 -16.95
C GLY A 236 21.03 16.72 -18.40
N MET A 237 19.77 16.97 -18.78
CA MET A 237 19.44 17.39 -20.14
C MET A 237 19.80 18.87 -20.35
N ALA A 238 20.57 19.16 -21.40
CA ALA A 238 20.84 20.53 -21.82
C ALA A 238 19.56 21.24 -22.27
N THR A 239 19.41 22.52 -21.94
CA THR A 239 18.38 23.36 -22.55
C THR A 239 18.67 23.60 -24.03
N PHE A 240 17.68 24.00 -24.82
CA PHE A 240 17.90 24.36 -26.23
C PHE A 240 19.00 25.42 -26.40
N ALA A 241 19.02 26.42 -25.51
CA ALA A 241 20.08 27.44 -25.48
C ALA A 241 21.47 26.84 -25.23
N GLN A 242 21.61 25.88 -24.32
CA GLN A 242 22.88 25.20 -24.04
C GLN A 242 23.31 24.27 -25.18
N ALA A 243 22.35 23.65 -25.86
CA ALA A 243 22.60 22.74 -26.97
C ALA A 243 22.81 23.47 -28.31
N GLY A 244 22.65 24.80 -28.36
CA GLY A 244 22.76 25.59 -29.60
C GLY A 244 21.67 25.27 -30.61
N VAL A 245 20.50 24.79 -30.15
CA VAL A 245 19.34 24.52 -31.00
C VAL A 245 18.53 25.81 -31.11
N ALA A 246 18.30 26.29 -32.33
CA ALA A 246 17.52 27.50 -32.57
C ALA A 246 16.06 27.29 -32.12
N ASP A 247 15.46 28.32 -31.52
CA ASP A 247 14.05 28.34 -31.12
C ASP A 247 13.16 28.28 -32.38
N GLY A 248 12.79 27.06 -32.80
CA GLY A 248 12.05 26.86 -34.05
C GLY A 248 11.79 25.39 -34.38
N LEU A 249 10.96 24.74 -33.56
CA LEU A 249 10.12 23.61 -33.97
C LEU A 249 8.67 23.91 -33.56
#